data_AF-A0A8J3R687-F1
#
_entry.id   AF-A0A8J3R687-F1
#
_cell.length_a   1.000
_cell.length_b   1.000
_cell.length_c   1.000
_cell.angle_alpha   90.00
_cell.angle_beta   90.00
_cell.angle_gamma   90.00
#
_symmetry.space_group_name_H-M   'P 1'
#
loop_
_entity.id
_entity.type
_entity.pdbx_description
1 polymer ?
#
loop_
_entity_poly.entity_id
_entity_poly.type
_entity_poly.pdbx_seq_one_letter_code
_entity_poly.pdbx_strand_id
1 'polypeptide(L)'
;MPGRPGAGSARHPAAPSPLQAAHTPAQFSVGLHDGVTPLSTVFAAYNHYAGPKDISAWPFNGHEGGGSQPAQEMLGIARKALS
;
A
#
# COMPACT_ATOMS: atom_id res chain seq x y z
N MET A 1 -47.02 -15.39 -24.28
CA MET A 1 -46.12 -15.84 -23.20
C MET A 1 -45.44 -14.62 -22.60
N PRO A 2 -45.76 -14.19 -21.36
CA PRO A 2 -45.04 -13.07 -20.75
C PRO A 2 -43.64 -13.52 -20.34
N GLY A 3 -42.61 -12.81 -20.83
CA GLY A 3 -41.21 -13.12 -20.59
C GLY A 3 -40.81 -12.96 -19.12
N ARG A 4 -39.93 -13.85 -18.63
CA ARG A 4 -39.40 -13.79 -17.26
C ARG A 4 -38.55 -12.52 -17.10
N PRO A 5 -38.68 -11.77 -16.00
CA PRO A 5 -37.80 -10.65 -15.72
C PRO A 5 -36.36 -11.14 -15.56
N GLY A 6 -35.43 -10.50 -16.29
CA GLY A 6 -34.00 -10.79 -16.23
C GLY A 6 -33.47 -10.51 -14.84
N ALA A 7 -32.84 -11.53 -14.22
CA ALA A 7 -32.14 -11.37 -12.96
C ALA A 7 -30.95 -10.41 -13.18
N GLY A 8 -31.12 -9.15 -12.78
CA GLY A 8 -30.01 -8.21 -12.66
C GLY A 8 -29.00 -8.80 -11.68
N SER A 9 -27.81 -9.12 -12.18
CA SER A 9 -26.69 -9.60 -11.37
C SER A 9 -26.27 -8.50 -10.41
N ALA A 10 -26.84 -8.51 -9.20
CA ALA A 10 -26.38 -7.66 -8.12
C ALA A 10 -24.94 -8.08 -7.80
N ARG A 11 -23.97 -7.23 -8.16
CA ARG A 11 -22.58 -7.45 -7.79
C ARG A 11 -22.50 -7.49 -6.27
N HIS A 12 -22.12 -8.65 -5.71
CA HIS A 12 -21.79 -8.77 -4.31
C HIS A 12 -20.62 -7.82 -4.01
N PRO A 13 -20.68 -6.99 -2.95
CA PRO A 13 -19.52 -6.19 -2.60
C PRO A 13 -18.36 -7.14 -2.30
N ALA A 14 -17.28 -7.03 -3.07
CA ALA A 14 -16.07 -7.79 -2.82
C ALA A 14 -15.52 -7.38 -1.45
N ALA A 15 -15.07 -8.37 -0.66
CA ALA A 15 -14.38 -8.10 0.59
C ALA A 15 -13.16 -7.18 0.33
N PRO A 16 -12.86 -6.23 1.24
CA PRO A 16 -11.74 -5.32 1.07
C PRO A 16 -10.42 -6.07 0.95
N SER A 17 -9.48 -5.54 0.17
CA SER A 17 -8.14 -6.12 0.06
C SER A 17 -7.41 -6.08 1.40
N PRO A 18 -6.38 -6.91 1.65
CA PRO A 18 -5.62 -6.87 2.90
C PRO A 18 -5.07 -5.48 3.26
N LEU A 19 -4.68 -4.68 2.27
CA LEU A 19 -4.24 -3.30 2.47
C LEU A 19 -5.37 -2.41 3.00
N GLN A 20 -6.58 -2.60 2.48
CA GLN A 20 -7.78 -1.84 2.86
C GLN A 20 -8.36 -2.28 4.22
N ALA A 21 -7.93 -3.44 4.75
CA ALA A 21 -8.31 -3.93 6.07
C ALA A 21 -7.19 -3.77 7.12
N ALA A 22 -6.06 -3.16 6.76
CA ALA A 22 -4.92 -3.02 7.67
C ALA A 22 -5.12 -1.89 8.69
N HIS A 23 -4.66 -2.10 9.92
CA HIS A 23 -4.76 -1.11 11.01
C HIS A 23 -3.43 -0.80 11.69
N THR A 24 -2.40 -1.63 11.48
CA THR A 24 -1.08 -1.45 12.07
C THR A 24 -0.37 -0.23 11.48
N PRO A 25 0.46 0.50 12.25
CA PRO A 25 1.33 1.52 11.69
C PRO A 25 2.33 0.93 10.68
N ALA A 26 2.54 1.60 9.55
CA ALA A 26 3.45 1.17 8.51
C ALA A 26 4.39 2.29 8.03
N GLN A 27 5.62 1.92 7.69
CA GLN A 27 6.59 2.79 7.03
C GLN A 27 6.85 2.25 5.62
N PHE A 28 6.57 3.07 4.60
CA PHE A 28 6.86 2.75 3.20
C PHE A 28 8.12 3.48 2.73
N SER A 29 8.75 2.98 1.67
CA SER A 29 9.90 3.60 1.01
C SER A 29 9.82 3.36 -0.49
N VAL A 30 10.23 4.33 -1.31
CA VAL A 30 10.19 4.24 -2.78
C VAL A 30 11.39 4.92 -3.42
N GLY A 31 12.09 4.22 -4.32
CA GLY A 31 13.07 4.82 -5.24
C GLY A 31 12.37 5.31 -6.51
N LEU A 32 12.55 6.58 -6.88
CA LEU A 32 11.84 7.14 -8.04
C LEU A 32 12.43 6.71 -9.39
N HIS A 33 13.58 6.04 -9.37
CA HIS A 33 14.22 5.45 -10.55
C HIS A 33 14.19 3.90 -10.54
N ASP A 34 13.32 3.30 -9.71
CA ASP A 34 13.21 1.85 -9.60
C ASP A 34 12.47 1.23 -10.80
N GLY A 35 13.17 0.38 -11.56
CA GLY A 35 12.60 -0.38 -12.68
C GLY A 35 12.12 -1.79 -12.32
N VAL A 36 12.41 -2.29 -11.12
CA VAL A 36 12.03 -3.64 -10.62
C VAL A 36 10.71 -3.57 -9.87
N THR A 37 10.59 -2.63 -8.93
CA THR A 37 9.34 -2.30 -8.24
C THR A 37 8.92 -0.87 -8.58
N PRO A 38 8.25 -0.65 -9.72
CA PRO A 38 7.93 0.69 -10.19
C PRO A 38 7.18 1.52 -9.16
N LEU A 39 7.47 2.83 -9.10
CA LEU A 39 6.83 3.77 -8.17
C LEU A 39 5.30 3.71 -8.18
N SER A 40 4.67 3.38 -9.32
CA SER A 40 3.22 3.23 -9.43
C SER A 40 2.67 2.08 -8.57
N THR A 41 3.38 0.96 -8.45
CA THR A 41 2.93 -0.19 -7.65
C THR A 41 3.09 0.10 -6.15
N VAL A 42 4.19 0.76 -5.77
CA VAL A 42 4.43 1.17 -4.39
C VAL A 42 3.42 2.22 -3.94
N PHE A 43 3.17 3.25 -4.75
CA PHE A 43 2.14 4.25 -4.45
C PHE A 43 0.72 3.65 -4.48
N ALA A 44 0.42 2.68 -5.33
CA ALA A 44 -0.85 1.97 -5.29
C ALA A 44 -1.03 1.25 -3.94
N ALA A 45 0.01 0.56 -3.46
CA ALA A 45 -0.03 -0.11 -2.16
C ALA A 45 -0.16 0.90 -1.01
N TYR A 46 0.65 1.96 -1.01
CA TYR A 46 0.61 3.03 -0.02
C TYR A 46 -0.78 3.68 0.03
N ASN A 47 -1.35 4.06 -1.12
CA ASN A 47 -2.64 4.75 -1.18
C ASN A 47 -3.79 3.88 -0.66
N HIS A 48 -3.76 2.57 -0.92
CA HIS A 48 -4.79 1.63 -0.46
C HIS A 48 -4.61 1.12 0.97
N TYR A 49 -3.45 1.36 1.61
CA TYR A 49 -3.23 0.97 3.01
C TYR A 49 -4.12 1.79 3.96
N ALA A 50 -4.93 1.12 4.78
CA ALA A 50 -5.91 1.79 5.65
C ALA A 50 -5.35 2.24 7.01
N GLY A 51 -4.24 1.66 7.46
CA GLY A 51 -3.61 2.00 8.74
C GLY A 51 -2.80 3.30 8.72
N PRO A 52 -2.30 3.76 9.88
CA PRO A 52 -1.36 4.87 9.95
C PRO A 52 -0.13 4.59 9.09
N LYS A 53 0.27 5.53 8.24
CA LYS A 53 1.31 5.29 7.25
C LYS A 53 2.13 6.53 6.95
N ASP A 54 3.43 6.34 6.87
CA ASP A 54 4.41 7.33 6.38
C ASP A 54 5.13 6.74 5.15
N ILE A 55 5.66 7.60 4.27
CA ILE A 55 6.44 7.18 3.09
C ILE A 55 7.65 8.07 2.87
N SER A 56 8.80 7.45 2.63
CA SER A 56 10.04 8.12 2.24
C SER A 56 10.29 7.91 0.74
N ALA A 57 10.38 9.01 0.00
CA ALA A 57 10.65 8.99 -1.44
C ALA A 57 12.10 9.40 -1.70
N TRP A 58 12.82 8.57 -2.46
CA TRP A 58 14.24 8.73 -2.78
C TRP A 58 14.38 9.14 -4.25
N PRO A 59 14.56 10.45 -4.56
CA PRO A 59 14.38 10.96 -5.92
C PRO A 59 15.43 10.49 -6.93
N PHE A 60 16.61 10.11 -6.44
CA PHE A 60 17.76 9.73 -7.26
C PHE A 60 18.08 8.23 -7.20
N ASN A 61 17.28 7.46 -6.45
CA ASN A 61 17.53 6.06 -6.17
C ASN A 61 16.61 5.13 -6.96
N GLY A 62 17.12 3.92 -7.23
CA GLY A 62 16.41 2.82 -7.86
C GLY A 62 15.93 1.78 -6.86
N HIS A 63 16.09 0.50 -7.20
CA HIS A 63 15.63 -0.64 -6.39
C HIS A 63 16.32 -0.75 -5.02
N GLU A 64 17.49 -0.13 -4.86
CA GLU A 64 18.19 -0.04 -3.59
C GLU A 64 17.48 0.87 -2.58
N GLY A 65 16.53 1.71 -3.03
CA GLY A 65 15.82 2.68 -2.18
C GLY A 65 16.80 3.59 -1.44
N GLY A 66 16.55 3.83 -0.15
CA GLY A 66 17.46 4.62 0.70
C GLY A 66 18.67 3.84 1.23
N GLY A 67 18.92 2.60 0.79
CA GLY A 67 20.00 1.76 1.31
C GLY A 67 19.89 1.55 2.84
N SER A 68 20.90 1.98 3.59
CA SER A 68 20.92 1.86 5.06
C SER A 68 20.20 3.00 5.80
N GLN A 69 19.89 4.11 5.14
CA GLN A 69 19.27 5.28 5.79
C GLN A 69 17.86 5.01 6.36
N PRO A 70 16.98 4.21 5.72
CA PRO A 70 15.66 3.89 6.27
C PRO A 70 15.66 3.11 7.59
N ALA A 71 16.80 2.58 8.05
CA ALA A 71 16.86 1.75 9.26
C ALA A 71 16.34 2.48 10.51
N GLN A 72 16.58 3.80 10.61
CA GLN A 72 16.07 4.60 11.73
C GLN A 72 14.55 4.79 11.67
N GLU A 73 13.98 4.90 10.47
CA GLU A 73 12.53 5.01 10.25
C GLU A 73 11.83 3.71 10.65
N MET A 74 12.42 2.56 10.29
CA MET A 74 11.94 1.23 10.71
C MET A 74 11.93 1.07 12.23
N LEU A 75 12.98 1.53 12.92
CA LEU A 75 13.01 1.50 14.38
C LEU A 75 11.96 2.45 14.99
N GLY A 76 11.78 3.63 14.39
CA GLY A 76 10.79 4.60 14.81
C GLY A 76 9.36 4.07 14.73
N ILE A 77 8.99 3.45 13.61
CA ILE A 77 7.64 2.87 13.43
C ILE A 77 7.42 1.67 14.36
N ALA A 78 8.44 0.83 14.56
CA ALA A 78 8.35 -0.28 15.51
C ALA A 78 8.11 0.22 16.94
N ARG A 79 8.80 1.29 17.35
CA ARG A 79 8.58 1.92 18.65
C ARG A 79 7.15 2.45 18.79
N LYS A 80 6.61 3.14 17.76
CA LYS A 80 5.22 3.63 17.75
C LYS A 80 4.20 2.50 17.87
N ALA A 81 4.50 1.33 17.29
CA ALA A 81 3.59 0.18 17.33
C ALA A 81 3.61 -0.60 18.67
N LEU A 82 4.65 -0.39 19.50
CA LEU A 82 4.85 -1.08 20.77
C LEU A 82 4.57 -0.22 22.01
N SER A 83 4.28 1.07 21.81
CA SER A 83 3.87 2.00 22.87
C SER A 83 2.36 2.04 23.04
#